data_AF-A0A3C0JEF3-F1
#
_entry.id   AF-A0A3C0JEF3-F1
#
_cell.length_a   1.000
_cell.length_b   1.000
_cell.length_c   1.000
_cell.angle_alpha   90.00
_cell.angle_beta   90.00
_cell.angle_gamma   90.00
#
_symmetry.space_group_name_H-M   'P 1'
#
loop_
_entity.id
_entity.type
_entity.pdbx_description
1 polymer ?
#
loop_
_entity_poly.entity_id
_entity_poly.type
_entity_poly.pdbx_seq_one_letter_code
_entity_poly.pdbx_strand_id
1 'polypeptide(L)'
;MPDAAVPVGPRSASVTTMGWISFALGVMGAASGVLQAVMLAAMPPLRTMLGAAFGPEGIAVPPALAWMLDHMQALNAASLLLSAAFTWVSWELVQRRERGRRGFIGFLVLGALLGFVCVLWYLRLLDDMRAGMAGLGSDDPLAAGMQSALRATAWLAAVLIAGLHAGIAWWLCRPAVRAEFR
;
A
#
# COMPACT_ATOMS: atom_id res chain seq x y z
N MET A 1 50.28 11.37 16.47
CA MET A 1 49.76 10.02 16.19
C MET A 1 48.93 10.13 14.93
N PRO A 2 49.29 9.45 13.82
CA PRO A 2 48.48 9.48 12.61
C PRO A 2 47.14 8.78 12.87
N ASP A 3 46.03 9.49 12.65
CA ASP A 3 44.68 8.95 12.63
C ASP A 3 44.62 7.82 11.63
N ALA A 4 44.49 6.58 12.12
CA ALA A 4 44.22 5.43 11.27
C ALA A 4 42.84 5.63 10.64
N ALA A 5 42.81 6.01 9.37
CA ALA A 5 41.60 6.07 8.58
C ALA A 5 40.94 4.68 8.61
N VAL A 6 39.84 4.55 9.35
CA VAL A 6 39.04 3.33 9.38
C VAL A 6 38.58 3.06 7.95
N PRO A 7 38.96 1.92 7.33
CA PRO A 7 38.56 1.63 5.96
C PRO A 7 37.03 1.55 5.90
N VAL A 8 36.43 2.47 5.15
CA VAL A 8 35.00 2.43 4.85
C VAL A 8 34.78 1.20 4.00
N GLY A 9 34.19 0.16 4.59
CA GLY A 9 33.93 -1.10 3.90
C GLY A 9 33.15 -0.88 2.58
N PRO A 10 33.29 -1.78 1.60
CA PRO A 10 32.65 -1.65 0.30
C PRO A 10 31.13 -1.47 0.46
N ARG A 11 30.58 -0.46 -0.23
CA ARG A 11 29.14 -0.16 -0.23
C ARG A 11 28.34 -1.37 -0.68
N SER A 12 27.31 -1.75 0.09
CA SER A 12 26.46 -2.88 -0.26
C SER A 12 25.68 -2.59 -1.54
N ALA A 13 25.90 -3.39 -2.58
CA ALA A 13 25.13 -3.34 -3.83
C ALA A 13 23.64 -3.56 -3.58
N SER A 14 23.28 -4.41 -2.61
CA SER A 14 21.89 -4.72 -2.25
C SER A 14 21.11 -3.50 -1.75
N VAL A 15 21.71 -2.67 -0.87
CA VAL A 15 21.04 -1.44 -0.40
C VAL A 15 20.89 -0.45 -1.55
N THR A 16 21.88 -0.35 -2.45
CA THR A 16 21.79 0.53 -3.63
C THR A 16 20.67 0.10 -4.58
N THR A 17 20.61 -1.19 -4.92
CA THR A 17 19.55 -1.75 -5.77
C THR A 17 18.18 -1.55 -5.14
N MET A 18 18.05 -1.83 -3.84
CA MET A 18 16.78 -1.63 -3.11
C MET A 18 16.35 -0.17 -3.10
N GLY A 19 17.28 0.77 -2.86
CA GLY A 19 17.01 2.20 -2.90
C GLY A 19 16.50 2.66 -4.26
N TRP A 20 17.14 2.22 -5.35
CA TRP A 20 16.73 2.58 -6.71
C TRP A 20 15.39 1.98 -7.12
N ILE A 21 15.14 0.70 -6.81
CA ILE A 21 13.84 0.06 -7.06
C ILE A 21 12.74 0.80 -6.30
N SER A 22 12.97 1.09 -5.02
CA SER A 22 12.00 1.80 -4.18
C SER A 22 11.74 3.22 -4.69
N PHE A 23 12.80 3.93 -5.11
CA PHE A 23 12.67 5.26 -5.70
C PHE A 23 11.84 5.23 -6.99
N ALA A 24 12.14 4.29 -7.90
CA ALA A 24 11.38 4.14 -9.15
C ALA A 24 9.90 3.82 -8.88
N LEU A 25 9.61 2.93 -7.92
CA LEU A 25 8.24 2.62 -7.50
C LEU A 25 7.54 3.85 -6.91
N GLY A 26 8.23 4.64 -6.08
CA GLY A 26 7.68 5.88 -5.52
C GLY A 26 7.34 6.92 -6.61
N VAL A 27 8.24 7.13 -7.56
CA VAL A 27 8.02 8.04 -8.70
C VAL A 27 6.83 7.58 -9.54
N MET A 28 6.75 6.29 -9.85
CA MET A 28 5.63 5.72 -10.59
C MET A 28 4.30 5.86 -9.83
N GLY A 29 4.30 5.63 -8.52
CA GLY A 29 3.14 5.84 -7.66
C GLY A 29 2.68 7.30 -7.66
N ALA A 30 3.61 8.25 -7.54
CA ALA A 30 3.30 9.67 -7.58
C ALA A 30 2.75 10.09 -8.96
N ALA A 31 3.38 9.64 -10.05
CA ALA A 31 2.90 9.90 -11.41
C ALA A 31 1.49 9.33 -11.64
N SER A 32 1.23 8.11 -11.16
CA SER A 32 -0.10 7.51 -11.22
C SER A 32 -1.12 8.31 -10.40
N GLY A 33 -0.78 8.73 -9.18
CA GLY A 33 -1.66 9.53 -8.33
C GLY A 33 -2.00 10.91 -8.93
N VAL A 34 -1.04 11.55 -9.61
CA VAL A 34 -1.29 12.80 -10.36
C VAL A 34 -2.23 12.53 -11.53
N LEU A 35 -1.99 11.48 -12.32
CA LEU A 35 -2.87 11.11 -13.42
C LEU A 35 -4.29 10.82 -12.93
N GLN A 36 -4.43 10.05 -11.85
CA GLN A 36 -5.72 9.76 -11.21
C GLN A 36 -6.39 11.04 -10.70
N ALA A 37 -5.64 11.99 -10.12
CA ALA A 37 -6.17 13.27 -9.69
C ALA A 37 -6.76 14.08 -10.85
N VAL A 38 -6.04 14.13 -11.98
CA VAL A 38 -6.49 14.82 -13.19
C VAL A 38 -7.75 14.16 -13.75
N MET A 39 -7.78 12.83 -13.83
CA MET A 39 -8.97 12.09 -14.27
C MET A 39 -10.18 12.33 -13.36
N LEU A 40 -9.97 12.28 -12.03
CA LEU A 40 -11.01 12.54 -11.04
C LEU A 40 -11.56 13.96 -11.10
N ALA A 41 -10.73 14.94 -11.43
CA ALA A 41 -11.16 16.33 -11.61
C ALA A 41 -11.91 16.56 -12.93
N ALA A 42 -11.58 15.77 -13.97
CA ALA A 42 -12.20 15.88 -15.29
C ALA A 42 -13.52 15.10 -15.43
N MET A 43 -13.76 14.12 -14.56
CA MET A 43 -14.95 13.28 -14.61
C MET A 43 -16.04 13.74 -13.62
N PRO A 44 -17.34 13.59 -13.98
CA PRO A 44 -18.42 13.64 -13.02
C PRO A 44 -18.18 12.70 -11.83
N PRO A 45 -18.76 12.97 -10.64
CA PRO A 45 -18.51 12.16 -9.46
C PRO A 45 -18.80 10.68 -9.74
N LEU A 46 -17.85 9.81 -9.40
CA LEU A 46 -17.91 8.40 -9.80
C LEU A 46 -19.13 7.68 -9.22
N ARG A 47 -19.60 8.12 -8.04
CA ARG A 47 -20.84 7.64 -7.43
C ARG A 47 -22.07 7.90 -8.29
N THR A 48 -22.17 9.05 -8.95
CA THR A 48 -23.28 9.35 -9.87
C THR A 48 -23.24 8.44 -11.11
N MET A 49 -22.05 8.13 -11.62
CA MET A 49 -21.90 7.19 -12.74
C MET A 49 -22.23 5.75 -12.34
N LEU A 50 -21.73 5.29 -11.19
CA LEU A 50 -22.01 3.96 -10.66
C LEU A 50 -23.47 3.81 -10.26
N GLY A 51 -24.11 4.84 -9.70
CA GLY A 51 -25.55 4.84 -9.41
C GLY A 51 -26.40 4.67 -10.67
N ALA A 52 -25.97 5.23 -11.80
CA ALA A 52 -26.62 5.00 -13.09
C ALA A 52 -26.39 3.58 -13.64
N ALA A 53 -25.21 2.99 -13.38
CA ALA A 53 -24.84 1.64 -13.82
C ALA A 53 -25.43 0.51 -12.96
N PHE A 54 -25.58 0.71 -11.65
CA PHE A 54 -26.26 -0.21 -10.74
C PHE A 54 -27.79 -0.12 -10.83
N GLY A 55 -28.29 0.88 -11.56
CA GLY A 55 -29.61 0.89 -12.20
C GLY A 55 -30.83 0.84 -11.27
N PRO A 56 -32.04 0.94 -11.84
CA PRO A 56 -33.30 0.86 -11.10
C PRO A 56 -33.60 -0.53 -10.52
N GLU A 57 -32.79 -1.55 -10.87
CA GLU A 57 -32.99 -2.95 -10.49
C GLU A 57 -32.50 -3.29 -9.07
N GLY A 58 -32.10 -2.29 -8.27
CA GLY A 58 -32.15 -2.39 -6.81
C GLY A 58 -30.94 -3.03 -6.12
N ILE A 59 -29.81 -3.25 -6.81
CA ILE A 59 -28.56 -3.62 -6.10
C ILE A 59 -27.97 -2.35 -5.49
N ALA A 60 -28.31 -2.10 -4.23
CA ALA A 60 -27.76 -1.00 -3.46
C ALA A 60 -26.22 -1.10 -3.40
N VAL A 61 -25.54 0.02 -3.65
CA VAL A 61 -24.08 0.12 -3.51
C VAL A 61 -23.69 -0.25 -2.07
N PRO A 62 -22.80 -1.23 -1.85
CA PRO A 62 -22.36 -1.61 -0.51
C PRO A 62 -21.86 -0.39 0.29
N PRO A 63 -22.21 -0.24 1.58
CA PRO A 63 -21.82 0.92 2.38
C PRO A 63 -20.31 1.19 2.37
N ALA A 64 -19.49 0.13 2.48
CA ALA A 64 -18.03 0.26 2.37
C ALA A 64 -17.61 0.84 1.00
N LEU A 65 -18.23 0.40 -0.09
CA LEU A 65 -17.93 0.92 -1.41
C LEU A 65 -18.39 2.37 -1.57
N ALA A 66 -19.59 2.70 -1.06
CA ALA A 66 -20.12 4.06 -1.09
C ALA A 66 -19.21 5.05 -0.36
N TRP A 67 -18.73 4.69 0.84
CA TRP A 67 -17.78 5.53 1.59
C TRP A 67 -16.50 5.78 0.80
N MET A 68 -15.94 4.75 0.16
CA MET A 68 -14.72 4.86 -0.63
C MET A 68 -14.92 5.80 -1.83
N LEU A 69 -16.07 5.70 -2.51
CA LEU A 69 -16.42 6.58 -3.63
C LEU A 69 -16.59 8.03 -3.19
N ASP A 70 -17.24 8.27 -2.05
CA ASP A 70 -17.43 9.61 -1.50
C ASP A 70 -16.09 10.25 -1.06
N HIS A 71 -15.10 9.44 -0.63
CA HIS A 71 -13.79 9.91 -0.17
C HIS A 71 -12.66 9.72 -1.20
N MET A 72 -12.99 9.38 -2.44
CA MET A 72 -12.01 8.95 -3.44
C MET A 72 -10.95 10.01 -3.75
N GLN A 73 -11.32 11.30 -3.75
CA GLN A 73 -10.36 12.40 -3.92
C GLN A 73 -9.40 12.51 -2.74
N ALA A 74 -9.92 12.37 -1.51
CA ALA A 74 -9.11 12.42 -0.29
C ALA A 74 -8.16 11.21 -0.22
N LEU A 75 -8.64 10.01 -0.58
CA LEU A 75 -7.83 8.80 -0.67
C LEU A 75 -6.73 8.93 -1.73
N ASN A 76 -7.05 9.49 -2.90
CA ASN A 76 -6.05 9.75 -3.94
C ASN A 76 -5.01 10.77 -3.48
N ALA A 77 -5.43 11.86 -2.83
CA ALA A 77 -4.51 12.86 -2.26
C ALA A 77 -3.60 12.24 -1.20
N ALA A 78 -4.14 11.41 -0.30
CA ALA A 78 -3.35 10.69 0.70
C ALA A 78 -2.35 9.72 0.04
N SER A 79 -2.77 8.99 -0.99
CA SER A 79 -1.89 8.10 -1.77
C SER A 79 -0.76 8.86 -2.46
N LEU A 80 -1.07 10.02 -3.04
CA LEU A 80 -0.07 10.88 -3.69
C LEU A 80 0.94 11.43 -2.68
N LEU A 81 0.48 11.90 -1.52
CA LEU A 81 1.35 12.37 -0.44
C LEU A 81 2.26 11.25 0.08
N LEU A 82 1.71 10.04 0.29
CA LEU A 82 2.49 8.87 0.69
C LEU A 82 3.52 8.50 -0.37
N SER A 83 3.16 8.54 -1.65
CA SER A 83 4.08 8.23 -2.77
C SER A 83 5.21 9.26 -2.87
N ALA A 84 4.91 10.55 -2.71
CA ALA A 84 5.90 11.61 -2.70
C ALA A 84 6.86 11.48 -1.50
N ALA A 85 6.31 11.24 -0.30
CA ALA A 85 7.11 11.02 0.90
C ALA A 85 7.96 9.74 0.80
N PHE A 86 7.44 8.66 0.22
CA PHE A 86 8.18 7.42 -0.02
C PHE A 86 9.29 7.61 -1.06
N THR A 87 9.03 8.39 -2.12
CA THR A 87 10.05 8.78 -3.11
C THR A 87 11.18 9.56 -2.45
N TRP A 88 10.83 10.55 -1.63
CA TRP A 88 11.81 11.34 -0.89
C TRP A 88 12.66 10.48 0.04
N VAL A 89 12.03 9.60 0.83
CA VAL A 89 12.72 8.67 1.72
C VAL A 89 13.63 7.71 0.95
N SER A 90 13.17 7.19 -0.19
CA SER A 90 13.95 6.30 -1.04
C SER A 90 15.16 7.02 -1.65
N TRP A 91 15.02 8.30 -1.99
CA TRP A 91 16.13 9.13 -2.43
C TRP A 91 17.17 9.35 -1.32
N GLU A 92 16.73 9.64 -0.10
CA GLU A 92 17.62 9.75 1.07
C GLU A 92 18.31 8.40 1.38
N LEU A 93 17.63 7.28 1.13
CA LEU A 93 18.18 5.94 1.26
C LEU A 93 19.28 5.68 0.21
N VAL A 94 19.08 6.07 -1.05
CA VAL A 94 20.10 6.02 -2.11
C VAL A 94 21.32 6.85 -1.73
N GLN A 95 21.10 8.03 -1.15
CA GLN A 95 22.16 8.90 -0.63
C GLN A 95 22.85 8.40 0.65
N ARG A 96 22.40 7.26 1.21
CA ARG A 96 22.95 6.67 2.44
C ARG A 96 22.86 7.59 3.67
N ARG A 97 21.78 8.36 3.76
CA ARG A 97 21.52 9.19 4.95
C ARG A 97 20.77 8.39 6.00
N GLU A 98 21.14 8.56 7.26
CA GLU A 98 20.51 7.86 8.40
C GLU A 98 19.03 8.22 8.55
N ARG A 99 18.63 9.42 8.13
CA ARG A 99 17.22 9.83 8.04
C ARG A 99 16.45 9.00 7.00
N GLY A 100 17.08 8.67 5.87
CA GLY A 100 16.52 7.80 4.84
C GLY A 100 16.30 6.38 5.35
N ARG A 101 17.28 5.81 6.08
CA ARG A 101 17.14 4.49 6.72
C ARG A 101 15.96 4.43 7.67
N ARG A 102 15.88 5.36 8.62
CA ARG A 102 14.78 5.42 9.61
C ARG A 102 13.43 5.68 8.95
N GLY A 103 13.38 6.59 7.98
CA GLY A 103 12.18 6.86 7.19
C GLY A 103 11.70 5.61 6.45
N PHE A 104 12.61 4.86 5.82
CA PHE A 104 12.27 3.68 5.05
C PHE A 104 11.73 2.57 5.95
N ILE A 105 12.35 2.34 7.10
CA ILE A 105 11.82 1.44 8.14
C ILE A 105 10.42 1.89 8.58
N GLY A 106 10.21 3.19 8.81
CA GLY A 106 8.90 3.74 9.14
C GLY A 106 7.85 3.44 8.07
N PHE A 107 8.21 3.62 6.79
CA PHE A 107 7.34 3.26 5.67
C PHE A 107 7.07 1.76 5.59
N LEU A 108 8.03 0.91 5.91
CA LEU A 108 7.81 -0.53 5.93
C LEU A 108 6.78 -0.93 6.99
N VAL A 109 6.91 -0.36 8.19
CA VAL A 109 5.96 -0.61 9.29
C VAL A 109 4.58 -0.05 8.94
N LEU A 110 4.52 1.18 8.44
CA LEU A 110 3.27 1.82 8.04
C LEU A 110 2.58 1.02 6.93
N GLY A 111 3.32 0.57 5.91
CA GLY A 111 2.80 -0.24 4.82
C GLY A 111 2.24 -1.58 5.29
N ALA A 112 2.90 -2.25 6.24
CA ALA A 112 2.39 -3.48 6.84
C ALA A 112 1.08 -3.23 7.60
N LEU A 113 1.00 -2.17 8.41
CA LEU A 113 -0.22 -1.81 9.13
C LEU A 113 -1.37 -1.45 8.18
N LEU A 114 -1.09 -0.64 7.16
CA LEU A 114 -2.08 -0.30 6.12
C LEU A 114 -2.54 -1.55 5.36
N GLY A 115 -1.65 -2.51 5.10
CA GLY A 115 -2.01 -3.80 4.50
C GLY A 115 -3.09 -4.54 5.30
N PHE A 116 -2.94 -4.62 6.62
CA PHE A 116 -3.95 -5.21 7.49
C PHE A 116 -5.26 -4.41 7.52
N VAL A 117 -5.18 -3.08 7.56
CA VAL A 117 -6.37 -2.22 7.48
C VAL A 117 -7.12 -2.45 6.16
N CYS A 118 -6.41 -2.55 5.04
CA CYS A 118 -6.99 -2.86 3.73
C CYS A 118 -7.64 -4.24 3.70
N VAL A 119 -7.05 -5.26 4.34
CA VAL A 119 -7.70 -6.57 4.47
C VAL A 119 -9.00 -6.46 5.26
N LEU A 120 -8.99 -5.81 6.43
CA LEU A 120 -10.21 -5.64 7.23
C LEU A 120 -11.31 -4.92 6.43
N TRP A 121 -10.95 -3.86 5.70
CA TRP A 121 -11.87 -3.13 4.83
C TRP A 121 -12.41 -4.01 3.70
N TYR A 122 -11.54 -4.77 3.03
CA TYR A 122 -11.92 -5.67 1.95
C TYR A 122 -12.86 -6.78 2.43
N LEU A 123 -12.60 -7.36 3.61
CA LEU A 123 -13.49 -8.36 4.20
C LEU A 123 -14.86 -7.78 4.53
N ARG A 124 -14.90 -6.54 5.03
CA ARG A 124 -16.17 -5.84 5.26
C ARG A 124 -16.95 -5.63 3.96
N LEU A 125 -16.27 -5.27 2.88
CA LEU A 125 -16.88 -5.14 1.56
C LEU A 125 -17.47 -6.48 1.08
N LEU A 126 -16.76 -7.60 1.26
CA LEU A 126 -17.28 -8.93 0.92
C LEU A 126 -18.51 -9.30 1.75
N ASP A 127 -18.54 -8.94 3.04
CA ASP A 127 -19.69 -9.17 3.92
C ASP A 127 -20.91 -8.37 3.46
N ASP A 128 -20.73 -7.08 3.16
CA ASP A 128 -21.81 -6.20 2.68
C ASP A 128 -22.36 -6.72 1.33
N MET A 129 -21.49 -7.19 0.42
CA MET A 129 -21.92 -7.79 -0.86
C MET A 129 -22.69 -9.09 -0.65
N ARG A 130 -22.23 -9.97 0.25
CA ARG A 130 -22.94 -11.22 0.57
C ARG A 130 -24.32 -10.95 1.14
N ALA A 131 -24.44 -9.98 2.05
CA ALA A 131 -25.72 -9.61 2.65
C ALA A 131 -26.71 -9.10 1.59
N GLY A 132 -26.25 -8.31 0.62
CA GLY A 132 -27.06 -7.87 -0.51
C GLY A 132 -27.55 -9.03 -1.38
N MET A 133 -26.68 -10.00 -1.69
CA MET A 133 -27.02 -11.18 -2.49
C MET A 133 -27.94 -12.18 -1.79
N ALA A 134 -27.77 -12.37 -0.47
CA ALA A 134 -28.64 -13.24 0.32
C ALA A 134 -30.09 -12.72 0.34
N GLY A 135 -30.28 -11.39 0.36
CA GLY A 135 -31.59 -10.75 0.22
C GLY A 135 -32.30 -11.06 -1.11
N LEU A 136 -31.57 -11.53 -2.12
CA LEU A 136 -32.08 -11.96 -3.43
C LEU A 136 -32.29 -13.49 -3.51
N GLY A 137 -32.14 -14.22 -2.40
CA GLY A 137 -32.37 -15.67 -2.34
C GLY A 137 -31.23 -16.55 -2.84
N SER A 138 -30.01 -16.01 -2.95
CA SER A 138 -28.84 -16.75 -3.44
C SER A 138 -27.99 -17.35 -2.31
N ASP A 139 -28.34 -18.55 -1.84
CA ASP A 139 -27.57 -19.34 -0.88
C ASP A 139 -26.77 -20.45 -1.60
N ASP A 140 -25.82 -20.06 -2.45
CA ASP A 140 -24.95 -21.01 -3.17
C ASP A 140 -23.74 -21.45 -2.30
N PRO A 141 -23.60 -22.75 -1.99
CA PRO A 141 -22.44 -23.30 -1.27
C PRO A 141 -21.10 -23.02 -1.95
N LEU A 142 -21.07 -22.96 -3.30
CA LEU A 142 -19.87 -22.65 -4.05
C LEU A 142 -19.40 -21.22 -3.79
N ALA A 143 -20.33 -20.26 -3.75
CA ALA A 143 -20.04 -18.87 -3.41
C ALA A 143 -19.48 -18.72 -1.99
N ALA A 144 -20.01 -19.48 -1.02
CA ALA A 144 -19.49 -19.49 0.35
C ALA A 144 -18.06 -20.05 0.43
N GLY A 145 -17.76 -21.11 -0.32
CA GLY A 145 -16.40 -21.67 -0.43
C GLY A 145 -15.41 -20.71 -1.09
N MET A 146 -15.82 -20.03 -2.16
CA MET A 146 -14.98 -19.04 -2.83
C MET A 146 -14.70 -17.83 -1.93
N GLN A 147 -15.69 -17.35 -1.17
CA GLN A 147 -15.49 -16.30 -0.18
C GLN A 147 -14.49 -16.70 0.89
N SER A 148 -14.59 -17.90 1.47
CA SER A 148 -13.65 -18.34 2.51
C SER A 148 -12.21 -18.42 1.98
N ALA A 149 -12.03 -18.90 0.74
CA ALA A 149 -10.75 -18.93 0.07
C ALA A 149 -10.17 -17.52 -0.15
N LEU A 150 -11.00 -16.56 -0.60
CA LEU A 150 -10.58 -15.16 -0.74
C LEU A 150 -10.16 -14.55 0.60
N ARG A 151 -10.91 -14.81 1.68
CA ARG A 151 -10.56 -14.32 3.03
C ARG A 151 -9.22 -14.88 3.50
N ALA A 152 -9.02 -16.19 3.35
CA ALA A 152 -7.78 -16.86 3.74
C ALA A 152 -6.59 -16.33 2.93
N THR A 153 -6.78 -16.15 1.62
CA THR A 153 -5.75 -15.62 0.72
C THR A 153 -5.38 -14.17 1.07
N ALA A 154 -6.37 -13.32 1.38
CA ALA A 154 -6.12 -11.94 1.77
C ALA A 154 -5.29 -11.84 3.05
N TRP A 155 -5.63 -12.62 4.08
CA TRP A 155 -4.86 -12.68 5.32
C TRP A 155 -3.45 -13.25 5.11
N LEU A 156 -3.34 -14.34 4.37
CA LEU A 156 -2.05 -14.95 4.06
C LEU A 156 -1.13 -13.95 3.34
N ALA A 157 -1.65 -13.26 2.32
CA ALA A 157 -0.90 -12.23 1.60
C ALA A 157 -0.45 -11.10 2.54
N ALA A 158 -1.33 -10.58 3.39
CA ALA A 158 -0.97 -9.53 4.35
C ALA A 158 0.11 -9.98 5.35
N VAL A 159 0.02 -11.20 5.87
CA VAL A 159 1.03 -11.75 6.79
C VAL A 159 2.37 -11.95 6.08
N LEU A 160 2.38 -12.50 4.87
CA LEU A 160 3.61 -12.69 4.09
C LEU A 160 4.29 -11.36 3.76
N ILE A 161 3.51 -10.36 3.34
CA ILE A 161 4.01 -9.02 3.05
C ILE A 161 4.55 -8.37 4.33
N ALA A 162 3.81 -8.44 5.44
CA ALA A 162 4.26 -7.90 6.73
C ALA A 162 5.55 -8.57 7.23
N GLY A 163 5.65 -9.90 7.07
CA GLY A 163 6.86 -10.66 7.39
C GLY A 163 8.05 -10.24 6.54
N LEU A 164 7.85 -10.03 5.23
CA LEU A 164 8.87 -9.49 4.33
C LEU A 164 9.31 -8.09 4.78
N HIS A 165 8.38 -7.21 5.11
CA HIS A 165 8.66 -5.85 5.58
C HIS A 165 9.45 -5.86 6.89
N ALA A 166 9.05 -6.70 7.85
CA ALA A 166 9.78 -6.90 9.10
C ALA A 166 11.20 -7.44 8.86
N GLY A 167 11.35 -8.39 7.94
CA GLY A 167 12.65 -8.94 7.55
C GLY A 167 13.59 -7.88 6.97
N ILE A 168 13.10 -7.04 6.06
CA ILE A 168 13.88 -5.93 5.48
C ILE A 168 14.23 -4.89 6.55
N ALA A 169 13.27 -4.51 7.40
CA ALA A 169 13.50 -3.57 8.48
C ALA A 169 14.56 -4.09 9.48
N TRP A 170 14.48 -5.36 9.84
CA TRP A 170 15.47 -6.01 10.69
C TRP A 170 16.86 -6.05 10.05
N TRP A 171 16.94 -6.38 8.76
CA TRP A 171 18.21 -6.36 8.02
C TRP A 171 18.84 -4.97 7.98
N LEU A 172 18.05 -3.91 7.75
CA LEU A 172 18.51 -2.50 7.81
C LEU A 172 18.95 -2.06 9.21
N CYS A 173 18.51 -2.75 10.25
CA CYS A 173 18.94 -2.51 11.63
C CYS A 173 20.26 -3.18 12.00
N ARG A 174 20.74 -4.16 11.20
CA ARG A 174 21.99 -4.87 11.50
C ARG A 174 23.18 -3.90 11.56
N PRO A 175 24.13 -4.09 12.50
CA PRO A 175 25.24 -3.14 12.70
C PRO A 175 26.07 -2.90 11.44
N ALA A 176 26.34 -3.95 10.67
CA ALA A 176 27.11 -3.87 9.43
C ALA A 176 26.44 -2.97 8.37
N VAL A 177 25.12 -3.10 8.20
CA VAL A 177 24.34 -2.29 7.25
C VAL A 177 24.16 -0.88 7.78
N ARG A 178 23.89 -0.72 9.08
CA ARG A 178 23.75 0.60 9.72
C ARG A 178 25.01 1.44 9.58
N ALA A 179 26.20 0.83 9.64
CA ALA A 179 27.47 1.53 9.47
C ALA A 179 27.64 2.16 8.07
N GLU A 180 26.85 1.74 7.07
CA GLU A 180 26.86 2.34 5.73
C GLU A 180 26.14 3.70 5.66
N PHE A 181 25.35 4.06 6.69
CA PHE A 181 24.55 5.29 6.73
C PHE A 181 25.22 6.36 7.59
N ARG A 182 25.19 7.61 7.12
CA ARG A 182 25.74 8.80 7.79
C ARG A 182 24.64 9.74 8.26
#